data_AF-A0A7V9F4Q9-F1
#
_entry.id   AF-A0A7V9F4Q9-F1
#
_cell.length_a   1.000
_cell.length_b   1.000
_cell.length_c   1.000
_cell.angle_alpha   90.00
_cell.angle_beta   90.00
_cell.angle_gamma   90.00
#
_symmetry.space_group_name_H-M   'P 1'
#
loop_
_entity.id
_entity.type
_entity.pdbx_description
1 polymer ?
#
loop_
_entity_poly.entity_id
_entity_poly.type
_entity_poly.pdbx_seq_one_letter_code
_entity_poly.pdbx_strand_id
1 'polypeptide(L)'
;AAVVFHLSGLAISAVGRAAGAVVYEVRRQFREIPGIMEGTGRPEYGKVVDICTRDSLRELATPGLLAILAPVAVGFGLGVGPLACFLAGAIGAGTLMAVFLANSGGAWDNAKKLVEDGVHGGKGSPAHEATIIGDTVGDPFKDTAGPAINPLLKVMNLVSLLIAAAVVKMTYGDDSNTALRIAIAVVATAIIVGAVYVSKRRPIAIGDPDEARAVPQVRA
;
A
#
# COMPACT_ATOMS: atom_id res chain seq x y z
N ALA A 1 8.91 12.47 7.46
CA ALA A 1 7.46 12.63 7.25
C ALA A 1 6.98 12.05 5.92
N ALA A 2 7.42 12.56 4.76
CA ALA A 2 6.89 12.17 3.44
C ALA A 2 6.91 10.66 3.13
N VAL A 3 7.90 9.92 3.64
CA VAL A 3 7.99 8.45 3.47
C VAL A 3 6.73 7.72 3.96
N VAL A 4 6.08 8.20 5.02
CA VAL A 4 4.86 7.61 5.56
C VAL A 4 3.72 7.71 4.56
N PHE A 5 3.49 8.91 4.02
CA PHE A 5 2.46 9.14 3.00
C PHE A 5 2.73 8.31 1.75
N HIS A 6 4.00 8.14 1.40
CA HIS A 6 4.38 7.31 0.26
C HIS A 6 4.08 5.83 0.50
N LEU A 7 4.42 5.30 1.69
CA LEU A 7 4.09 3.94 2.09
C LEU A 7 2.58 3.70 2.11
N SER A 8 1.80 4.60 2.72
CA SER A 8 0.34 4.51 2.74
C SER A 8 -0.24 4.52 1.32
N GLY A 9 0.21 5.45 0.48
CA GLY A 9 -0.26 5.55 -0.91
C GLY A 9 0.06 4.30 -1.74
N LEU A 10 1.26 3.73 -1.58
CA LEU A 10 1.64 2.47 -2.24
C LEU A 10 0.76 1.31 -1.77
N ALA A 11 0.54 1.19 -0.46
CA ALA A 11 -0.30 0.13 0.12
C ALA A 11 -1.77 0.24 -0.35
N ILE A 12 -2.37 1.43 -0.27
CA ILE A 12 -3.76 1.66 -0.71
C ILE A 12 -3.89 1.38 -2.23
N SER A 13 -2.94 1.87 -3.03
CA SER A 13 -2.96 1.64 -4.48
C SER A 13 -2.79 0.17 -4.84
N ALA A 14 -1.98 -0.57 -4.08
CA ALA A 14 -1.80 -2.01 -4.26
C ALA A 14 -3.11 -2.78 -4.01
N VAL A 15 -3.80 -2.48 -2.90
CA VAL A 15 -5.10 -3.08 -2.61
C VAL A 15 -6.11 -2.73 -3.70
N GLY A 16 -6.15 -1.47 -4.16
CA GLY A 16 -7.05 -1.07 -5.24
C GLY A 16 -6.85 -1.86 -6.54
N ARG A 17 -5.60 -2.15 -6.91
CA ARG A 17 -5.29 -2.99 -8.08
C ARG A 17 -5.76 -4.44 -7.88
N ALA A 18 -5.42 -5.04 -6.75
CA ALA A 18 -5.80 -6.42 -6.44
C ALA A 18 -7.32 -6.59 -6.35
N ALA A 19 -8.00 -5.64 -5.69
CA ALA A 19 -9.46 -5.61 -5.60
C ALA A 19 -10.11 -5.49 -6.99
N GLY A 20 -9.58 -4.65 -7.88
CA GLY A 20 -10.05 -4.55 -9.26
C GLY A 20 -9.94 -5.89 -10.02
N ALA A 21 -8.82 -6.58 -9.90
CA ALA A 21 -8.62 -7.90 -10.50
C ALA A 21 -9.62 -8.95 -9.95
N VAL A 22 -9.86 -8.93 -8.64
CA VAL A 22 -10.86 -9.80 -8.00
C VAL A 22 -12.27 -9.50 -8.50
N VAL A 23 -12.66 -8.22 -8.61
CA VAL A 23 -13.97 -7.82 -9.12
C VAL A 23 -14.16 -8.30 -10.56
N TYR A 24 -13.15 -8.15 -11.41
CA TYR A 24 -13.22 -8.62 -12.80
C TYR A 24 -13.40 -10.14 -12.86
N GLU A 25 -12.64 -10.90 -12.07
CA GLU A 25 -12.75 -12.37 -12.03
C GLU A 25 -14.11 -12.83 -11.49
N VAL A 26 -14.64 -12.19 -10.43
CA VAL A 26 -15.97 -12.52 -9.90
C VAL A 26 -17.06 -12.22 -10.94
N ARG A 27 -16.99 -11.08 -11.64
CA ARG A 27 -17.93 -10.75 -12.72
C ARG A 27 -17.86 -11.75 -13.87
N ARG A 28 -16.65 -12.18 -14.25
CA ARG A 28 -16.44 -13.22 -15.26
C ARG A 28 -17.14 -14.52 -14.84
N GLN A 29 -16.93 -14.98 -13.60
CA GLN A 29 -17.55 -16.20 -13.09
C GLN A 29 -19.08 -16.11 -13.09
N PHE A 30 -19.67 -14.99 -12.66
CA PHE A 30 -21.12 -14.79 -12.72
C PHE A 30 -21.69 -14.80 -14.14
N ARG A 31 -20.93 -14.30 -15.13
CA ARG A 31 -21.35 -14.25 -16.54
C ARG A 31 -21.20 -15.59 -17.27
N GLU A 32 -20.11 -16.31 -17.00
CA GLU A 32 -19.66 -17.45 -17.82
C GLU A 32 -19.97 -18.82 -17.21
N ILE A 33 -20.20 -18.91 -15.89
CA ILE A 33 -20.44 -20.17 -15.20
C ILE A 33 -21.92 -20.28 -14.82
N PRO A 34 -22.71 -21.11 -15.52
CA PRO A 34 -24.13 -21.30 -15.19
C PRO A 34 -24.31 -21.88 -13.79
N GLY A 35 -25.42 -21.54 -13.13
CA GLY A 35 -25.79 -22.08 -11.83
C GLY A 35 -25.27 -21.29 -10.64
N ILE A 36 -24.30 -20.37 -10.80
CA ILE A 36 -23.76 -19.61 -9.66
C ILE A 36 -24.80 -18.65 -9.07
N MET A 37 -25.49 -17.88 -9.92
CA MET A 37 -26.51 -16.92 -9.46
C MET A 37 -27.77 -17.63 -8.96
N GLU A 38 -28.05 -18.83 -9.48
CA GLU A 38 -29.12 -19.71 -9.02
C GLU A 38 -28.75 -20.51 -7.75
N GLY A 39 -27.51 -20.41 -7.28
CA GLY A 39 -27.01 -21.12 -6.09
C GLY A 39 -26.83 -22.64 -6.27
N THR A 40 -26.87 -23.15 -7.50
CA THR A 40 -26.73 -24.56 -7.85
C THR A 40 -25.33 -24.93 -8.33
N GLY A 41 -24.58 -23.96 -8.85
CA GLY A 41 -23.22 -24.09 -9.35
C GLY A 41 -22.17 -23.66 -8.33
N ARG A 42 -21.00 -24.32 -8.34
CA ARG A 42 -19.90 -24.00 -7.42
C ARG A 42 -18.93 -23.00 -8.05
N PRO A 43 -18.65 -21.85 -7.39
CA PRO A 43 -17.64 -20.89 -7.87
C PRO A 43 -16.22 -21.45 -7.88
N GLU A 44 -15.36 -20.88 -8.72
CA GLU A 44 -13.93 -21.20 -8.81
C GLU A 44 -13.14 -20.39 -7.76
N TYR A 45 -13.30 -20.73 -6.47
CA TYR A 45 -12.63 -20.01 -5.37
C TYR A 45 -11.11 -19.95 -5.51
N GLY A 46 -10.49 -21.00 -6.06
CA GLY A 46 -9.03 -21.09 -6.21
C GLY A 46 -8.44 -19.98 -7.09
N LYS A 47 -9.20 -19.48 -8.09
CA LYS A 47 -8.75 -18.38 -8.94
C LYS A 47 -8.65 -17.06 -8.17
N VAL A 48 -9.64 -16.75 -7.34
CA VAL A 48 -9.63 -15.55 -6.50
C VAL A 48 -8.49 -15.61 -5.48
N VAL A 49 -8.27 -16.78 -4.87
CA VAL A 49 -7.15 -16.98 -3.94
C VAL A 49 -5.81 -16.76 -4.63
N ASP A 50 -5.60 -17.34 -5.81
CA ASP A 50 -4.35 -17.20 -6.58
C ASP A 50 -4.06 -15.72 -6.94
N ILE A 51 -5.09 -14.97 -7.36
CA ILE A 51 -4.98 -13.53 -7.63
C ILE A 51 -4.51 -12.78 -6.38
N CYS A 52 -5.20 -12.97 -5.25
CA CYS A 52 -4.85 -12.30 -4.00
C CYS A 52 -3.43 -12.66 -3.52
N THR A 53 -3.03 -13.94 -3.59
CA THR A 53 -1.71 -14.41 -3.16
C THR A 53 -0.60 -13.82 -4.04
N ARG A 54 -0.73 -13.92 -5.37
CA ARG A 54 0.28 -13.41 -6.29
C ARG A 54 0.44 -11.90 -6.17
N ASP A 55 -0.67 -11.16 -6.10
CA ASP A 55 -0.64 -9.71 -6.09
C ASP A 55 -0.10 -9.17 -4.76
N SER A 56 -0.52 -9.74 -3.63
CA SER A 56 0.00 -9.34 -2.31
C SER A 56 1.53 -9.52 -2.20
N LEU A 57 2.07 -10.66 -2.63
CA LEU A 57 3.51 -10.91 -2.62
C LEU A 57 4.28 -9.90 -3.49
N ARG A 58 3.76 -9.62 -4.69
CA ARG A 58 4.40 -8.72 -5.64
C ARG A 58 4.32 -7.25 -5.19
N GLU A 59 3.25 -6.86 -4.54
CA GLU A 59 3.01 -5.48 -4.10
C GLU A 59 3.76 -5.13 -2.80
N LEU A 60 3.88 -6.08 -1.86
CA LEU A 60 4.58 -5.88 -0.58
C LEU A 60 6.10 -5.63 -0.72
N ALA A 61 6.70 -6.07 -1.81
CA ALA A 61 8.13 -5.89 -2.05
C ALA A 61 8.55 -4.40 -2.05
N THR A 62 7.73 -3.52 -2.63
CA THR A 62 8.10 -2.10 -2.79
C THR A 62 8.09 -1.34 -1.45
N PRO A 63 7.02 -1.41 -0.62
CA PRO A 63 7.03 -0.84 0.72
C PRO A 63 8.15 -1.40 1.61
N GLY A 64 8.43 -2.71 1.52
CA GLY A 64 9.51 -3.35 2.29
C GLY A 64 10.90 -2.82 1.92
N LEU A 65 11.21 -2.73 0.63
CA LEU A 65 12.46 -2.14 0.14
C LEU A 65 12.59 -0.68 0.56
N LEU A 66 11.51 0.10 0.48
CA LEU A 66 11.52 1.49 0.91
C LEU A 66 11.84 1.63 2.40
N ALA A 67 11.26 0.78 3.26
CA ALA A 67 11.49 0.81 4.71
C ALA A 67 12.93 0.44 5.10
N ILE A 68 13.56 -0.48 4.37
CA ILE A 68 14.94 -0.90 4.64
C ILE A 68 15.95 0.10 4.05
N LEU A 69 15.76 0.50 2.80
CA LEU A 69 16.77 1.28 2.08
C LEU A 69 16.69 2.78 2.35
N ALA A 70 15.54 3.33 2.76
CA ALA A 70 15.44 4.78 3.02
C ALA A 70 16.36 5.23 4.18
N PRO A 71 16.42 4.53 5.33
CA PRO A 71 17.41 4.82 6.36
C PRO A 71 18.85 4.71 5.86
N VAL A 72 19.16 3.73 5.00
CA VAL A 72 20.50 3.54 4.42
C VAL A 72 20.87 4.74 3.53
N ALA A 73 19.96 5.13 2.63
CA ALA A 73 20.16 6.27 1.75
C ALA A 73 20.38 7.58 2.52
N VAL A 74 19.56 7.84 3.55
CA VAL A 74 19.67 9.05 4.38
C VAL A 74 20.92 8.99 5.26
N GLY A 75 21.18 7.85 5.92
CA GLY A 75 22.29 7.68 6.85
C GLY A 75 23.64 7.81 6.16
N PHE A 76 23.89 7.05 5.10
CA PHE A 76 25.15 7.18 4.35
C PHE A 76 25.19 8.47 3.53
N GLY A 77 24.08 8.92 2.94
CA GLY A 77 24.07 10.11 2.09
C GLY A 77 24.26 11.43 2.84
N LEU A 78 23.56 11.59 3.97
CA LEU A 78 23.45 12.86 4.69
C LEU A 78 24.02 12.82 6.10
N GLY A 79 24.26 11.61 6.65
CA GLY A 79 24.85 11.42 7.98
C GLY A 79 23.83 11.24 9.10
N VAL A 80 24.35 11.12 10.32
CA VAL A 80 23.58 10.75 11.53
C VAL A 80 22.54 11.79 11.96
N GLY A 81 22.83 13.09 11.82
CA GLY A 81 21.90 14.16 12.19
C GLY A 81 20.63 14.13 11.33
N PRO A 82 20.75 14.20 9.99
CA PRO A 82 19.61 14.05 9.09
C PRO A 82 18.87 12.71 9.22
N LEU A 83 19.60 11.61 9.49
CA LEU A 83 18.97 10.31 9.79
C LEU A 83 18.08 10.38 11.03
N ALA A 84 18.54 11.01 12.12
CA ALA A 84 17.73 11.21 13.32
C ALA A 84 16.47 12.05 13.03
N CYS A 85 16.60 13.14 12.28
CA CYS A 85 15.46 13.97 11.86
C CYS A 85 14.49 13.20 10.95
N PHE A 86 15.01 12.36 10.05
CA PHE A 86 14.20 11.49 9.20
C PHE A 86 13.35 10.52 10.03
N LEU A 87 13.95 9.86 11.02
CA LEU A 87 13.24 8.94 11.92
C LEU A 87 12.21 9.67 12.78
N ALA A 88 12.59 10.77 13.43
CA ALA A 88 11.66 11.59 14.21
C ALA A 88 10.45 12.03 13.38
N GLY A 89 10.69 12.52 12.15
CA GLY A 89 9.64 12.91 11.23
C GLY A 89 8.83 11.74 10.68
N ALA A 90 9.41 10.55 10.55
CA ALA A 90 8.68 9.34 10.14
C ALA A 90 7.80 8.82 11.28
N ILE A 91 8.30 8.78 12.51
CA ILE A 91 7.56 8.36 13.70
C ILE A 91 6.40 9.32 13.96
N GLY A 92 6.67 10.63 14.02
CA GLY A 92 5.64 11.63 14.32
C GLY A 92 4.48 11.61 13.31
N ALA A 93 4.80 11.63 12.02
CA ALA A 93 3.77 11.53 10.98
C ALA A 93 3.13 10.14 10.91
N GLY A 94 3.92 9.09 11.14
CA GLY A 94 3.49 7.70 11.05
C GLY A 94 2.49 7.32 12.12
N THR A 95 2.71 7.73 13.37
CA THR A 95 1.75 7.51 14.45
C THR A 95 0.40 8.15 14.16
N LEU A 96 0.41 9.43 13.75
CA LEU A 96 -0.83 10.14 13.41
C LEU A 96 -1.55 9.52 12.22
N MET A 97 -0.81 9.15 11.16
CA MET A 97 -1.36 8.51 9.99
C MET A 97 -1.93 7.12 10.30
N ALA A 98 -1.24 6.31 11.11
CA ALA A 98 -1.70 4.97 11.49
C ALA A 98 -3.04 5.04 12.24
N VAL A 99 -3.14 5.96 13.22
CA VAL A 99 -4.37 6.18 13.98
C VAL A 99 -5.49 6.70 13.08
N PHE A 100 -5.19 7.67 12.20
CA PHE A 100 -6.17 8.20 11.26
C PHE A 100 -6.74 7.10 10.36
N LEU A 101 -5.89 6.32 9.69
CA LEU A 101 -6.34 5.28 8.76
C LEU A 101 -7.13 4.18 9.48
N ALA A 102 -6.65 3.70 10.63
CA ALA A 102 -7.34 2.67 11.40
C ALA A 102 -8.71 3.15 11.90
N ASN A 103 -8.80 4.35 12.47
CA ASN A 103 -10.04 4.87 13.02
C ASN A 103 -11.04 5.25 11.94
N SER A 104 -10.60 5.88 10.84
CA SER A 104 -11.50 6.23 9.74
C SER A 104 -12.08 4.98 9.08
N GLY A 105 -11.26 3.96 8.80
CA GLY A 105 -11.77 2.70 8.25
C GLY A 105 -12.69 1.95 9.21
N GLY A 106 -12.35 1.90 10.51
CA GLY A 106 -13.22 1.29 11.52
C GLY A 106 -14.54 2.04 11.72
N ALA A 107 -14.53 3.36 11.61
CA ALA A 107 -15.74 4.18 11.68
C ALA A 107 -16.68 3.89 10.51
N TRP A 108 -16.15 3.75 9.28
CA TRP A 108 -16.98 3.39 8.12
C TRP A 108 -17.58 1.98 8.21
N ASP A 109 -16.82 0.98 8.68
CA ASP A 109 -17.37 -0.37 8.90
C ASP A 109 -18.48 -0.37 9.96
N ASN A 110 -18.26 0.34 11.07
CA ASN A 110 -19.25 0.44 12.13
C ASN A 110 -20.50 1.22 11.70
N ALA A 111 -20.35 2.25 10.87
CA ALA A 111 -21.48 2.97 10.28
C ALA A 111 -22.29 2.06 9.35
N LYS A 112 -21.64 1.22 8.54
CA LYS A 112 -22.31 0.21 7.72
C LYS A 112 -23.08 -0.79 8.59
N LYS A 113 -22.45 -1.36 9.62
CA LYS A 113 -23.10 -2.27 10.58
C LYS A 113 -24.32 -1.65 11.26
N LEU A 114 -24.23 -0.38 11.68
CA LEU A 114 -25.36 0.35 12.25
C LEU A 114 -26.56 0.42 11.30
N VAL A 115 -26.31 0.66 10.01
CA VAL A 115 -27.36 0.67 8.99
C VAL A 115 -27.89 -0.74 8.72
N GLU A 116 -27.02 -1.75 8.71
CA GLU A 116 -27.43 -3.15 8.58
C GLU A 116 -28.36 -3.62 9.71
N ASP A 117 -28.21 -3.07 10.91
CA ASP A 117 -29.05 -3.32 12.09
C ASP A 117 -30.43 -2.63 12.03
N GLY A 118 -30.74 -1.92 10.94
CA GLY A 118 -32.05 -1.33 10.68
C GLY A 118 -32.15 0.17 10.93
N VAL A 119 -31.09 0.80 11.46
CA VAL A 119 -31.03 2.25 11.59
C VAL A 119 -30.90 2.88 10.19
N HIS A 120 -31.54 4.01 9.94
CA HIS A 120 -31.49 4.70 8.64
C HIS A 120 -31.96 3.87 7.43
N GLY A 121 -32.88 2.92 7.64
CA GLY A 121 -33.59 2.24 6.55
C GLY A 121 -33.16 0.80 6.27
N GLY A 122 -32.12 0.29 6.94
CA GLY A 122 -31.78 -1.14 6.86
C GLY A 122 -31.10 -1.56 5.56
N LYS A 123 -30.86 -2.87 5.42
CA LYS A 123 -30.24 -3.48 4.23
C LYS A 123 -31.06 -3.21 2.97
N GLY A 124 -30.35 -2.83 1.90
CA GLY A 124 -30.94 -2.51 0.60
C GLY A 124 -31.46 -1.07 0.46
N SER A 125 -31.38 -0.26 1.53
CA SER A 125 -31.68 1.17 1.45
C SER A 125 -30.57 1.97 0.75
N PRO A 126 -30.83 3.20 0.28
CA PRO A 126 -29.79 4.09 -0.25
C PRO A 126 -28.68 4.39 0.77
N ALA A 127 -29.04 4.45 2.06
CA ALA A 127 -28.07 4.64 3.14
C ALA A 127 -27.11 3.44 3.26
N HIS A 128 -27.63 2.21 3.10
CA HIS A 128 -26.83 0.99 3.14
C HIS A 128 -25.87 0.92 1.95
N GLU A 129 -26.32 1.29 0.75
CA GLU A 129 -25.43 1.34 -0.42
C GLU A 129 -24.30 2.37 -0.21
N ALA A 130 -24.62 3.57 0.31
CA ALA A 130 -23.61 4.58 0.61
C ALA A 130 -22.59 4.13 1.67
N THR A 131 -23.02 3.44 2.72
CA THR A 131 -22.11 2.95 3.76
C THR A 131 -21.27 1.77 3.31
N ILE A 132 -21.76 0.92 2.39
CA ILE A 132 -20.94 -0.10 1.72
C ILE A 132 -19.78 0.55 0.95
N ILE A 133 -20.05 1.63 0.21
CA ILE A 133 -18.98 2.36 -0.51
C ILE A 133 -17.96 2.93 0.48
N GLY A 134 -18.43 3.52 1.59
CA GLY A 134 -17.56 4.02 2.66
C GLY A 134 -16.67 2.94 3.27
N ASP A 135 -17.23 1.77 3.57
CA ASP A 135 -16.49 0.64 4.12
C ASP A 135 -15.45 0.09 3.13
N THR A 136 -15.82 -0.02 1.85
CA THR A 136 -14.90 -0.45 0.78
C THR A 136 -13.71 0.50 0.61
N VAL A 137 -13.92 1.81 0.82
CA VAL A 137 -12.82 2.79 0.87
C VAL A 137 -11.99 2.62 2.15
N GLY A 138 -12.63 2.27 3.27
CA GLY A 138 -12.02 2.07 4.59
C GLY A 138 -11.21 0.77 4.75
N ASP A 139 -11.50 -0.28 3.98
CA ASP A 139 -10.79 -1.57 4.03
C ASP A 139 -9.27 -1.44 3.83
N PRO A 140 -8.75 -0.82 2.76
CA PRO A 140 -7.31 -0.62 2.61
C PRO A 140 -6.70 0.26 3.71
N PHE A 141 -7.52 1.09 4.38
CA PHE A 141 -7.05 1.97 5.45
C PHE A 141 -6.86 1.17 6.74
N LYS A 142 -7.90 0.46 7.20
CA LYS A 142 -7.90 -0.23 8.49
C LYS A 142 -7.19 -1.58 8.48
N ASP A 143 -7.17 -2.29 7.34
CA ASP A 143 -6.65 -3.67 7.28
C ASP A 143 -5.29 -3.78 6.61
N THR A 144 -4.85 -2.74 5.88
CA THR A 144 -3.56 -2.76 5.17
C THR A 144 -2.66 -1.61 5.59
N ALA A 145 -2.97 -0.38 5.16
CA ALA A 145 -2.04 0.74 5.28
C ALA A 145 -1.85 1.20 6.74
N GLY A 146 -2.94 1.36 7.50
CA GLY A 146 -2.89 1.80 8.89
C GLY A 146 -2.04 0.88 9.78
N PRO A 147 -2.38 -0.42 9.89
CA PRO A 147 -1.60 -1.37 10.67
C PRO A 147 -0.16 -1.56 10.17
N ALA A 148 0.09 -1.47 8.87
CA ALA A 148 1.42 -1.67 8.29
C ALA A 148 2.43 -0.56 8.64
N ILE A 149 1.99 0.66 8.96
CA ILE A 149 2.90 1.76 9.30
C ILE A 149 3.74 1.42 10.54
N ASN A 150 3.13 0.82 11.57
CA ASN A 150 3.84 0.49 12.82
C ASN A 150 5.03 -0.46 12.64
N PRO A 151 4.89 -1.65 12.01
CA PRO A 151 6.04 -2.52 11.74
C PRO A 151 7.05 -1.87 10.80
N LEU A 152 6.63 -1.09 9.80
CA LEU A 152 7.57 -0.40 8.89
C LEU A 152 8.43 0.64 9.63
N LEU A 153 7.87 1.38 10.58
CA LEU A 153 8.63 2.29 11.44
C LEU A 153 9.64 1.52 12.32
N LYS A 154 9.24 0.38 12.87
CA LYS A 154 10.15 -0.48 13.65
C LYS A 154 11.31 -0.99 12.81
N VAL A 155 11.05 -1.41 11.57
CA VAL A 155 12.09 -1.82 10.62
C VAL A 155 13.03 -0.66 10.31
N MET A 156 12.50 0.53 10.01
CA MET A 156 13.34 1.71 9.74
C MET A 156 14.26 2.04 10.92
N ASN A 157 13.74 2.00 12.15
CA ASN A 157 14.52 2.26 13.36
C ASN A 157 15.60 1.20 13.58
N LEU A 158 15.25 -0.09 13.41
CA LEU A 158 16.18 -1.20 13.54
C LEU A 158 17.31 -1.10 12.53
N VAL A 159 17.01 -0.87 11.26
CA VAL A 159 18.03 -0.70 10.22
C VAL A 159 18.93 0.49 10.52
N SER A 160 18.36 1.62 10.94
CA SER A 160 19.13 2.81 11.32
C SER A 160 20.12 2.52 12.45
N LEU A 161 19.70 1.76 13.45
CA LEU A 161 20.57 1.37 14.56
C LEU A 161 21.70 0.46 14.09
N LEU A 162 21.41 -0.52 13.22
CA LEU A 162 22.42 -1.43 12.67
C LEU A 162 23.49 -0.70 11.86
N ILE A 163 23.11 0.30 11.07
CA ILE A 163 24.05 1.03 10.21
C ILE A 163 24.74 2.20 10.92
N ALA A 164 24.28 2.61 12.11
CA ALA A 164 24.75 3.83 12.77
C ALA A 164 26.27 3.86 12.98
N ALA A 165 26.85 2.77 13.49
CA ALA A 165 28.30 2.66 13.70
C ALA A 165 29.09 2.77 12.39
N ALA A 166 28.60 2.13 11.32
CA ALA A 166 29.21 2.21 10.00
C ALA A 166 29.14 3.63 9.42
N VAL A 167 27.97 4.30 9.54
CA VAL A 167 27.79 5.69 9.10
C VAL A 167 28.72 6.63 9.85
N VAL A 168 28.87 6.48 11.17
CA VAL A 168 29.79 7.28 11.98
C VAL A 168 31.23 7.07 11.54
N LYS A 169 31.69 5.80 11.48
CA LYS A 169 33.06 5.48 11.08
C LYS A 169 33.42 6.03 9.71
N MET A 170 32.51 5.92 8.75
CA MET A 170 32.75 6.38 7.37
C MET A 170 32.59 7.89 7.19
N THR A 171 32.04 8.59 8.18
CA THR A 171 31.82 10.05 8.14
C THR A 171 32.83 10.81 8.99
N TYR A 172 33.20 10.28 10.16
CA TYR A 172 34.04 10.96 11.15
C TYR A 172 35.24 10.05 11.49
N GLY A 173 36.45 10.50 11.17
CA GLY A 173 37.70 9.82 11.55
C GLY A 173 38.71 9.68 10.41
N ASP A 174 39.88 9.15 10.76
CA ASP A 174 41.00 8.94 9.82
C ASP A 174 40.70 7.85 8.78
N ASP A 175 39.79 6.92 9.10
CA ASP A 175 39.26 5.87 8.21
C ASP A 175 38.09 6.37 7.32
N SER A 176 37.84 7.68 7.26
CA SER A 176 36.70 8.22 6.51
C SER A 176 36.81 7.88 5.00
N ASN A 177 35.73 7.32 4.46
CA ASN A 177 35.65 6.98 3.04
C ASN A 177 34.38 7.57 2.44
N THR A 178 34.48 8.86 2.08
CA THR A 178 33.37 9.62 1.52
C THR A 178 32.88 9.03 0.19
N ALA A 179 33.79 8.54 -0.65
CA ALA A 179 33.43 7.95 -1.94
C ALA A 179 32.57 6.69 -1.76
N LEU A 180 33.00 5.75 -0.91
CA LEU A 180 32.24 4.53 -0.63
C LEU A 180 30.90 4.84 0.04
N ARG A 181 30.90 5.79 0.99
CA ARG A 181 29.67 6.25 1.66
C ARG A 181 28.64 6.78 0.66
N ILE A 182 29.04 7.67 -0.25
CA ILE A 182 28.15 8.22 -1.27
C ILE A 182 27.72 7.13 -2.26
N ALA A 183 28.62 6.22 -2.63
CA ALA A 183 28.27 5.09 -3.51
C ALA A 183 27.15 4.22 -2.91
N ILE A 184 27.23 3.87 -1.61
CA ILE A 184 26.17 3.13 -0.91
C ILE A 184 24.85 3.90 -0.95
N ALA A 185 24.88 5.20 -0.65
CA ALA A 185 23.70 6.05 -0.65
C ALA A 185 23.05 6.12 -2.05
N VAL A 186 23.83 6.34 -3.09
CA VAL A 186 23.36 6.40 -4.49
C VAL A 186 22.75 5.08 -4.92
N VAL A 187 23.38 3.94 -4.61
CA VAL A 187 22.83 2.61 -4.92
C VAL A 187 21.51 2.38 -4.19
N ALA A 188 21.44 2.70 -2.90
CA ALA A 188 20.20 2.57 -2.13
C ALA A 188 19.08 3.45 -2.70
N THR A 189 19.37 4.71 -3.03
CA THR A 189 18.41 5.63 -3.67
C THR A 189 17.98 5.13 -5.05
N ALA A 190 18.91 4.63 -5.87
CA ALA A 190 18.60 4.10 -7.20
C ALA A 190 17.65 2.89 -7.13
N ILE A 191 17.87 1.97 -6.18
CA ILE A 191 16.98 0.83 -5.96
C ILE A 191 15.59 1.30 -5.51
N ILE A 192 15.51 2.27 -4.60
CA ILE A 192 14.23 2.85 -4.16
C ILE A 192 13.49 3.46 -5.35
N VAL A 193 14.16 4.33 -6.12
CA VAL A 193 13.54 5.00 -7.28
C VAL A 193 13.08 3.98 -8.31
N GLY A 194 13.91 2.97 -8.60
CA GLY A 194 13.56 1.86 -9.48
C GLY A 194 12.33 1.08 -8.99
N ALA A 195 12.29 0.71 -7.71
CA ALA A 195 11.17 -0.01 -7.12
C ALA A 195 9.87 0.80 -7.15
N VAL A 196 9.93 2.09 -6.78
CA VAL A 196 8.79 3.01 -6.84
C VAL A 196 8.30 3.21 -8.27
N TYR A 197 9.22 3.39 -9.22
CA TYR A 197 8.88 3.55 -10.63
C TYR A 197 8.21 2.31 -11.21
N VAL A 198 8.76 1.12 -10.91
CA VAL A 198 8.16 -0.16 -11.31
C VAL A 198 6.78 -0.33 -10.68
N SER A 199 6.59 0.05 -9.41
CA SER A 199 5.28 -0.02 -8.74
C SER A 199 4.25 0.92 -9.37
N LYS A 200 4.63 2.17 -9.69
CA LYS A 200 3.73 3.16 -10.31
C LYS A 200 3.32 2.80 -11.74
N ARG A 201 4.15 2.07 -12.48
CA ARG A 201 3.85 1.65 -13.85
C ARG A 201 3.00 0.39 -13.94
N ARG A 202 2.58 -0.19 -12.81
CA ARG A 202 1.73 -1.38 -12.82
C ARG A 202 0.34 -1.00 -13.31
N PRO A 203 -0.17 -1.65 -14.37
CA PRO A 203 -1.51 -1.37 -14.88
C PRO A 203 -2.53 -1.65 -13.78
N ILE A 204 -3.53 -0.78 -13.68
CA ILE A 204 -4.73 -1.07 -12.91
C ILE A 204 -5.56 -2.01 -13.80
N ALA A 205 -5.89 -3.20 -13.29
CA ALA A 205 -6.80 -4.11 -13.98
C ALA A 205 -8.23 -3.55 -13.91
N ILE A 206 -8.48 -2.45 -14.62
CA ILE A 206 -9.82 -1.93 -14.91
C ILE A 206 -9.88 -1.78 -16.42
N GLY A 207 -10.51 -2.76 -17.05
CA GLY A 207 -10.79 -2.74 -18.48
C GLY A 207 -11.35 -4.08 -18.93
N ASP A 208 -12.65 -4.13 -19.17
CA ASP A 208 -13.23 -5.11 -20.08
C ASP A 208 -12.67 -4.79 -21.49
N PRO A 209 -12.05 -5.74 -22.23
CA PRO A 209 -11.60 -5.50 -23.61
C PRO A 209 -12.71 -4.95 -24.51
N ASP A 210 -13.96 -5.20 -24.15
CA ASP A 210 -15.15 -4.78 -24.89
C ASP A 210 -15.60 -3.34 -24.58
N GLU A 211 -15.32 -2.79 -23.38
CA GLU A 211 -15.64 -1.39 -23.04
C GLU A 211 -14.65 -0.39 -23.65
N ALA A 212 -13.38 -0.79 -23.84
CA ALA A 212 -12.36 0.07 -24.45
C ALA A 212 -12.65 0.43 -25.92
N ARG A 213 -13.56 -0.30 -26.58
CA ARG A 213 -14.00 -0.04 -27.97
C ARG A 213 -15.12 1.00 -28.07
N ALA A 214 -15.76 1.37 -26.97
CA ALA A 214 -16.94 2.24 -26.96
C ALA A 214 -16.64 3.73 -26.72
N VAL A 215 -15.40 4.10 -26.39
CA VAL A 215 -15.03 5.51 -26.17
C VAL A 215 -14.48 6.10 -27.48
N PRO A 216 -15.19 7.04 -28.14
CA PRO A 216 -14.64 7.72 -29.31
C PRO A 216 -13.43 8.53 -28.84
N GLN A 217 -12.25 8.25 -29.42
CA GLN A 217 -11.10 9.11 -29.24
C GLN A 217 -11.41 10.49 -29.82
N VAL A 218 -11.72 11.45 -28.95
CA VAL A 218 -11.75 12.87 -29.31
C VAL A 218 -10.33 13.25 -29.66
N ARG A 219 -10.05 13.32 -30.97
CA ARG A 219 -8.82 13.90 -31.51
C ARG A 219 -8.88 15.41 -31.24
N ALA A 220 -7.88 15.91 -30.52
CA ALA A 220 -7.44 17.31 -30.64
C ALA A 220 -6.39 17.39 -31.75
#